data_AF-A0A257LZA3-F1
#
_entry.id   AF-A0A257LZA3-F1
#
_cell.length_a   1.000
_cell.length_b   1.000
_cell.length_c   1.000
_cell.angle_alpha   90.00
_cell.angle_beta   90.00
_cell.angle_gamma   90.00
#
_symmetry.space_group_name_H-M   'P 1'
#
loop_
_entity.id
_entity.type
_entity.pdbx_description
1 polymer ?
#
loop_
_entity_poly.entity_id
_entity_poly.type
_entity_poly.pdbx_seq_one_letter_code
_entity_poly.pdbx_strand_id
1 'polypeptide(L)'
;MISSSSKRRGFTLLETVIAIGVLAVLLTAFLGVFGPATAGIRRAINVQEADRLASTLEQELVNLRGTAETATYPTGFDKAYQWIEDSMKKSSPNLLFIYQYRGDPSNLRPDGTLEAYLKTTGVAGKEFTVIPMVRRRNDPLFEKDLAALEGRVFAVRMTQLVFNTGQLTLTTDEVIKDPSPGNDPPGTVLPAGTGAAGRYPEAVIAFSAEFFGVPSTAPAYLKTGGKFDPTKLKSPIFTRNLAVRR
;
A
#
# COMPACT_ATOMS: atom_id res chain seq x y z
N MET A 1 -6.25 65.66 -38.47
CA MET A 1 -6.49 64.44 -37.68
C MET A 1 -7.02 63.36 -38.62
N ILE A 2 -6.19 62.37 -38.97
CA ILE A 2 -6.60 61.22 -39.79
C ILE A 2 -7.06 60.13 -38.82
N SER A 3 -8.37 59.86 -38.79
CA SER A 3 -8.95 58.74 -38.04
C SER A 3 -8.72 57.45 -38.83
N SER A 4 -7.83 56.57 -38.35
CA SER A 4 -7.68 55.23 -38.92
C SER A 4 -8.85 54.34 -38.46
N SER A 5 -9.79 54.05 -39.36
CA SER A 5 -10.79 53.02 -39.09
C SER A 5 -10.13 51.64 -39.25
N SER A 6 -9.89 50.95 -38.15
CA SER A 6 -9.54 49.53 -38.13
C SER A 6 -10.70 48.71 -38.75
N LYS A 7 -10.51 48.21 -39.97
CA LYS A 7 -11.44 47.24 -40.58
C LYS A 7 -11.28 45.91 -39.84
N ARG A 8 -12.25 45.56 -38.99
CA ARG A 8 -12.37 44.19 -38.45
C ARG A 8 -12.74 43.26 -39.62
N ARG A 9 -11.79 42.44 -40.06
CA ARG A 9 -12.03 41.37 -41.03
C ARG A 9 -12.75 40.23 -40.32
N GLY A 10 -13.96 39.92 -40.75
CA GLY A 10 -14.69 38.72 -40.30
C GLY A 10 -14.20 37.48 -41.05
N PHE A 11 -14.34 36.32 -40.42
CA PHE A 11 -14.04 35.02 -41.03
C PHE A 11 -15.11 34.64 -42.07
N THR A 12 -14.68 34.04 -43.18
CA THR A 12 -15.63 33.50 -44.16
C THR A 12 -16.18 32.15 -43.68
N LEU A 13 -17.39 31.80 -44.14
CA LEU A 13 -17.99 30.49 -43.86
C LEU A 13 -17.06 29.34 -44.28
N LEU A 14 -16.41 29.47 -45.44
CA LEU A 14 -15.50 28.45 -45.97
C LEU A 14 -14.27 28.25 -45.07
N GLU A 15 -13.65 29.34 -44.62
CA GLU A 15 -12.49 29.30 -43.74
C GLU A 15 -12.82 28.67 -42.38
N THR A 16 -14.01 28.97 -41.84
CA THR A 16 -14.49 28.38 -40.59
C THR A 16 -14.71 26.87 -40.72
N VAL A 17 -15.29 26.41 -41.85
CA VAL A 17 -15.54 24.98 -42.10
C VAL A 17 -14.22 24.23 -42.25
N ILE A 18 -13.25 24.79 -43.00
CA ILE A 18 -11.93 24.18 -43.15
C ILE A 18 -11.21 24.12 -41.79
N ALA A 19 -11.26 25.20 -41.01
CA ALA A 19 -10.63 25.25 -39.69
C ALA A 19 -11.21 24.22 -38.72
N ILE A 20 -12.53 24.06 -38.67
CA ILE A 20 -13.18 23.04 -37.84
C ILE A 20 -12.82 21.62 -38.33
N GLY A 21 -12.79 21.41 -39.65
CA GLY A 21 -12.41 20.12 -40.24
C GLY A 21 -10.99 19.71 -39.88
N VAL A 22 -10.03 20.63 -40.04
CA VAL A 22 -8.63 20.40 -39.64
C VAL A 22 -8.51 20.18 -38.13
N LEU A 23 -9.19 20.99 -37.32
CA LEU A 23 -9.20 20.83 -35.86
C LEU A 23 -9.73 19.46 -35.43
N ALA A 24 -10.84 18.99 -36.02
CA ALA A 24 -11.43 17.70 -35.69
C ALA A 24 -10.50 16.52 -36.03
N VAL A 25 -9.84 16.58 -37.19
CA VAL A 25 -8.85 15.56 -37.60
C VAL A 25 -7.66 15.55 -36.65
N LEU A 26 -7.13 16.73 -36.30
CA LEU A 26 -6.01 16.85 -35.36
C LEU A 26 -6.36 16.33 -33.96
N LEU A 27 -7.53 16.67 -33.43
CA LEU A 27 -7.98 16.20 -32.12
C LEU A 27 -8.20 14.68 -32.10
N THR A 28 -8.77 14.11 -33.17
CA THR A 28 -9.03 12.67 -33.26
C THR A 28 -7.71 11.89 -33.36
N ALA A 29 -6.77 12.34 -34.19
CA ALA A 29 -5.44 11.75 -34.28
C ALA A 29 -4.67 11.85 -32.95
N PHE A 30 -4.76 13.01 -32.28
CA PHE A 30 -4.18 13.21 -30.96
C PHE A 30 -4.77 12.22 -29.93
N LEU A 31 -6.10 12.17 -29.78
CA LEU A 31 -6.73 11.26 -28.82
C LEU A 31 -6.45 9.78 -29.13
N GLY A 32 -6.37 9.41 -30.42
CA GLY A 32 -6.04 8.04 -30.85
C GLY A 32 -4.64 7.58 -30.44
N VAL A 33 -3.68 8.50 -30.33
CA VAL A 33 -2.29 8.19 -29.89
C VAL A 33 -2.14 8.34 -28.38
N PHE A 34 -2.72 9.38 -27.79
CA PHE A 34 -2.54 9.69 -26.37
C PHE A 34 -3.33 8.78 -25.43
N GLY A 35 -4.48 8.25 -25.86
CA GLY A 35 -5.28 7.30 -25.07
C GLY A 35 -4.49 6.04 -24.72
N PRO A 36 -4.00 5.27 -25.72
CA PRO A 36 -3.18 4.08 -25.48
C PRO A 36 -1.88 4.37 -24.73
N ALA A 37 -1.20 5.48 -25.02
CA ALA A 37 0.03 5.87 -24.32
C ALA A 37 -0.22 6.15 -22.83
N THR A 38 -1.31 6.85 -22.50
CA THR A 38 -1.71 7.13 -21.12
C THR A 38 -2.07 5.85 -20.38
N ALA A 39 -2.73 4.90 -21.04
CA ALA A 39 -3.04 3.59 -20.47
C ALA A 39 -1.76 2.76 -20.20
N GLY A 40 -0.79 2.79 -21.11
CA GLY A 40 0.51 2.15 -20.94
C GLY A 40 1.30 2.73 -19.75
N ILE A 41 1.37 4.06 -19.64
CA ILE A 41 2.01 4.74 -18.51
C ILE A 41 1.32 4.39 -17.18
N ARG A 42 -0.02 4.44 -17.13
CA ARG A 42 -0.78 4.06 -15.92
C ARG A 42 -0.53 2.61 -15.51
N ARG A 43 -0.48 1.68 -16.47
CA ARG A 43 -0.19 0.27 -16.19
C ARG A 43 1.22 0.07 -15.66
N ALA A 44 2.22 0.72 -16.26
CA ALA A 44 3.61 0.64 -15.80
C ALA A 44 3.80 1.26 -14.41
N ILE A 45 3.19 2.42 -14.15
CA ILE A 45 3.16 3.05 -12.82
C ILE A 45 2.52 2.11 -11.80
N ASN A 46 1.41 1.45 -12.14
CA ASN A 46 0.76 0.50 -11.24
C ASN A 46 1.65 -0.71 -10.91
N VAL A 47 2.46 -1.21 -11.85
CA VAL A 47 3.41 -2.31 -11.59
C VAL A 47 4.55 -1.86 -10.68
N GLN A 48 5.17 -0.72 -10.98
CA GLN A 48 6.24 -0.17 -10.14
C GLN A 48 5.75 0.18 -8.73
N GLU A 49 4.55 0.74 -8.63
CA GLU A 49 3.91 1.02 -7.35
C GLU A 49 3.60 -0.28 -6.59
N ALA A 50 3.08 -1.30 -7.27
CA ALA A 50 2.82 -2.60 -6.65
C ALA A 50 4.11 -3.25 -6.10
N ASP A 51 5.20 -3.21 -6.87
CA ASP A 51 6.49 -3.77 -6.45
C ASP A 51 7.08 -2.97 -5.27
N ARG A 52 6.95 -1.64 -5.27
CA ARG A 52 7.36 -0.80 -4.15
C ARG A 52 6.54 -1.08 -2.90
N LEU A 53 5.23 -1.23 -3.02
CA LEU A 53 4.34 -1.52 -1.89
C LEU A 53 4.66 -2.90 -1.30
N ALA A 54 4.90 -3.91 -2.15
CA ALA A 54 5.29 -5.24 -1.72
C ALA A 54 6.65 -5.25 -1.01
N SER A 55 7.68 -4.63 -1.58
CA SER A 55 9.01 -4.58 -0.95
C SER A 55 9.01 -3.79 0.37
N THR A 56 8.25 -2.70 0.45
CA THR A 56 8.08 -1.95 1.71
C THR A 56 7.43 -2.82 2.78
N LEU A 57 6.41 -3.60 2.41
CA LEU A 57 5.77 -4.55 3.33
C LEU A 57 6.73 -5.64 3.80
N GLU A 58 7.44 -6.28 2.89
CA GLU A 58 8.41 -7.34 3.22
C GLU A 58 9.49 -6.82 4.18
N GLN A 59 10.04 -5.64 3.89
CA GLN A 59 11.06 -5.03 4.74
C GLN A 59 10.50 -4.68 6.12
N GLU A 60 9.27 -4.17 6.22
CA GLU A 60 8.67 -3.87 7.52
C GLU A 60 8.44 -5.14 8.34
N LEU A 61 7.92 -6.20 7.72
CA LEU A 61 7.57 -7.43 8.43
C LEU A 61 8.78 -8.04 9.17
N VAL A 62 9.97 -7.96 8.58
CA VAL A 62 11.20 -8.51 9.17
C VAL A 62 11.96 -7.51 10.07
N ASN A 63 11.66 -6.22 9.99
CA ASN A 63 12.41 -5.19 10.71
C ASN A 63 11.74 -4.83 12.04
N LEU A 64 12.39 -5.11 13.18
CA LEU A 64 11.87 -4.70 14.50
C LEU A 64 12.21 -3.23 14.78
N ARG A 65 11.18 -2.42 15.05
CA ARG A 65 11.33 -0.97 15.26
C ARG A 65 11.35 -0.60 16.75
N GLY A 66 12.45 0.03 17.15
CA GLY A 66 12.62 0.57 18.50
C GLY A 66 12.57 -0.49 19.60
N THR A 67 12.52 -0.02 20.84
CA THR A 67 12.57 -0.89 22.02
C THR A 67 11.26 -1.61 22.29
N ALA A 68 10.12 -1.02 21.92
CA ALA A 68 8.80 -1.61 22.16
C ALA A 68 8.60 -2.90 21.32
N GLU A 69 8.91 -2.87 20.02
CA GLU A 69 8.83 -4.07 19.20
C GLU A 69 9.88 -5.10 19.61
N THR A 70 11.12 -4.67 19.87
CA THR A 70 12.20 -5.59 20.31
C THR A 70 11.89 -6.27 21.65
N ALA A 71 11.13 -5.62 22.53
CA ALA A 71 10.65 -6.22 23.78
C ALA A 71 9.45 -7.16 23.58
N THR A 72 8.63 -6.91 22.55
CA THR A 72 7.41 -7.69 22.27
C THR A 72 7.69 -8.92 21.43
N TYR A 73 8.57 -8.79 20.43
CA TYR A 73 8.87 -9.79 19.42
C TYR A 73 10.34 -10.21 19.53
N PRO A 74 10.64 -11.49 19.75
CA PRO A 74 12.01 -12.00 19.75
C PRO A 74 12.73 -11.77 18.42
N THR A 75 12.02 -11.94 17.30
CA THR A 75 12.55 -11.75 15.94
C THR A 75 11.52 -11.08 15.02
N GLY A 76 11.97 -10.62 13.85
CA GLY A 76 11.07 -10.14 12.80
C GLY A 76 10.09 -11.22 12.32
N PHE A 77 10.47 -12.49 12.39
CA PHE A 77 9.57 -13.59 12.08
C PHE A 77 8.40 -13.68 13.08
N ASP A 78 8.67 -13.50 14.38
CA ASP A 78 7.62 -13.48 15.41
C ASP A 78 6.65 -12.32 15.18
N LYS A 79 7.18 -11.16 14.78
CA LYS A 79 6.37 -10.01 14.39
C LYS A 79 5.49 -10.33 13.20
N ALA A 80 6.07 -10.82 12.11
CA ALA A 80 5.35 -11.15 10.90
C ALA A 80 4.26 -12.20 11.15
N TYR A 81 4.56 -13.26 11.92
CA TYR A 81 3.59 -14.27 12.32
C TYR A 81 2.37 -13.64 12.99
N GLN A 82 2.59 -12.82 14.03
CA GLN A 82 1.47 -12.17 14.73
C GLN A 82 0.71 -11.20 13.82
N TRP A 83 1.41 -10.46 12.96
CA TRP A 83 0.78 -9.50 12.04
C TRP A 83 -0.06 -10.19 10.96
N ILE A 84 0.40 -11.32 10.43
CA ILE A 84 -0.37 -12.14 9.48
C ILE A 84 -1.60 -12.73 10.19
N GLU A 85 -1.43 -13.31 11.38
CA GLU A 85 -2.54 -13.86 12.16
C GLU A 85 -3.60 -12.79 12.51
N ASP A 86 -3.17 -11.63 13.00
CA ASP A 86 -4.07 -10.52 13.32
C ASP A 86 -4.83 -10.00 12.09
N SER A 87 -4.24 -10.10 10.90
CA SER A 87 -4.90 -9.72 9.64
C SER A 87 -5.98 -10.73 9.19
N MET A 88 -5.92 -11.99 9.64
CA MET A 88 -6.87 -13.04 9.26
C MET A 88 -8.13 -13.07 10.16
N LYS A 89 -8.12 -12.36 11.30
CA LYS A 89 -9.26 -12.27 12.22
C LYS A 89 -10.49 -11.69 11.52
N LYS A 90 -11.61 -12.42 11.47
CA LYS A 90 -12.79 -12.02 10.66
C LYS A 90 -13.59 -10.89 11.30
N SER A 91 -13.72 -10.92 12.63
CA SER A 91 -14.53 -9.96 13.39
C SER A 91 -13.84 -8.61 13.56
N SER A 92 -12.51 -8.59 13.61
CA SER A 92 -11.72 -7.36 13.75
C SER A 92 -10.33 -7.54 13.12
N PRO A 93 -10.24 -7.55 11.77
CA PRO A 93 -8.96 -7.73 11.09
C PRO A 93 -8.08 -6.51 11.34
N ASN A 94 -6.89 -6.73 11.88
CA ASN A 94 -5.90 -5.67 12.08
C ASN A 94 -5.01 -5.56 10.83
N LEU A 95 -5.46 -4.74 9.90
CA LEU A 95 -4.75 -4.53 8.64
C LEU A 95 -3.54 -3.60 8.81
N LEU A 96 -2.54 -3.79 7.95
CA LEU A 96 -1.40 -2.90 7.84
C LEU A 96 -1.70 -1.77 6.86
N PHE A 97 -1.20 -0.58 7.14
CA PHE A 97 -1.36 0.58 6.28
C PHE A 97 -0.01 0.94 5.69
N ILE A 98 0.06 0.97 4.36
CA ILE A 98 1.22 1.43 3.61
C ILE A 98 0.94 2.80 3.05
N TYR A 99 1.85 3.73 3.29
CA TYR A 99 1.73 5.11 2.86
C TYR A 99 3.11 5.72 2.69
N GLN A 100 3.14 6.96 2.21
CA GLN A 100 4.34 7.77 2.25
C GLN A 100 4.05 9.05 3.01
N TYR A 101 5.08 9.59 3.66
CA TYR A 101 5.01 10.90 4.27
C TYR A 101 6.34 11.62 4.11
N ARG A 102 6.31 12.95 4.23
CA ARG A 102 7.51 13.76 4.32
C ARG A 102 8.12 13.57 5.71
N GLY A 103 9.28 12.92 5.78
CA GLY A 103 10.09 12.80 6.99
C GLY A 103 11.12 13.93 7.10
N ASP A 104 11.28 14.49 8.30
CA ASP A 104 12.33 15.46 8.62
C ASP A 104 13.64 14.72 8.92
N PRO A 105 14.68 14.85 8.07
CA PRO A 105 15.95 14.15 8.25
C PRO A 105 16.72 14.61 9.51
N SER A 106 16.33 15.73 10.11
CA SER A 106 16.98 16.29 11.30
C SER A 106 16.46 15.68 12.60
N ASN A 107 15.28 15.05 12.56
CA ASN A 107 14.55 14.60 13.73
C ASN A 107 14.21 13.11 13.61
N LEU A 108 14.99 12.29 14.31
CA LEU A 108 14.79 10.83 14.37
C LEU A 108 13.97 10.46 15.60
N ARG A 109 12.93 9.64 15.41
CA ARG A 109 12.11 9.07 16.48
C ARG A 109 12.82 7.88 17.15
N PRO A 110 12.40 7.49 18.37
CA PRO A 110 12.94 6.31 19.06
C PRO A 110 12.76 4.98 18.31
N ASP A 111 11.81 4.90 17.38
CA ASP A 111 11.57 3.70 16.55
C ASP A 111 12.45 3.66 15.28
N GLY A 112 13.36 4.62 15.13
CA GLY A 112 14.26 4.75 13.99
C GLY A 112 13.61 5.37 12.75
N THR A 113 12.38 5.87 12.84
CA THR A 113 11.72 6.60 11.74
C THR A 113 11.89 8.10 11.88
N LEU A 114 11.73 8.85 10.79
CA LEU A 114 11.82 10.31 10.83
C LEU A 114 10.53 10.94 11.36
N GLU A 115 10.62 12.08 12.04
CA GLU A 115 9.42 12.85 12.37
C GLU A 115 8.75 13.44 11.13
N ALA A 116 7.44 13.67 11.20
CA ALA A 116 6.70 14.23 10.08
C ALA A 116 7.12 15.68 9.84
N TYR A 117 7.54 16.00 8.60
CA TYR A 117 7.85 17.36 8.17
C TYR A 117 6.57 18.11 7.81
N LEU A 118 6.10 18.93 8.74
CA LEU A 118 4.78 19.58 8.67
C LEU A 118 4.75 20.86 7.83
N LYS A 119 5.89 21.42 7.45
CA LYS A 119 5.90 22.64 6.62
C LYS A 119 5.39 22.31 5.23
N THR A 120 4.55 23.18 4.69
CA THR A 120 3.98 23.06 3.34
C THR A 120 4.98 23.43 2.25
N THR A 121 6.06 24.10 2.62
CA THR A 121 7.16 24.50 1.74
C THR A 121 8.41 23.75 2.16
N GLY A 122 9.17 23.25 1.18
CA GLY A 122 10.50 22.72 1.41
C GLY A 122 11.07 22.06 0.16
N VAL A 123 12.38 21.85 0.15
CA VAL A 123 13.07 21.13 -0.92
C VAL A 123 13.32 19.68 -0.51
N ALA A 124 12.77 18.74 -1.30
CA ALA A 124 12.99 17.31 -1.12
C ALA A 124 14.50 16.98 -1.21
N GLY A 125 15.00 16.14 -0.32
CA GLY A 125 16.41 15.77 -0.21
C GLY A 125 17.29 16.78 0.54
N LYS A 126 16.75 17.95 0.92
CA LYS A 126 17.44 18.93 1.78
C LYS A 126 16.71 19.14 3.10
N GLU A 127 15.42 19.46 3.03
CA GLU A 127 14.61 19.80 4.21
C GLU A 127 13.65 18.69 4.61
N PHE A 128 13.26 17.84 3.66
CA PHE A 128 12.49 16.64 3.94
C PHE A 128 12.84 15.53 2.96
N THR A 129 12.56 14.29 3.33
CA THR A 129 12.61 13.12 2.45
C THR A 129 11.26 12.43 2.44
N VAL A 130 10.77 12.04 1.26
CA VAL A 130 9.55 11.22 1.17
C VAL A 130 9.94 9.78 1.45
N ILE A 131 9.39 9.22 2.53
CA ILE A 131 9.69 7.85 2.96
C ILE A 131 8.44 6.98 2.90
N PRO A 132 8.52 5.77 2.31
CA PRO A 132 7.45 4.78 2.44
C PRO A 132 7.46 4.21 3.86
N MET A 133 6.27 3.91 4.37
CA MET A 133 6.09 3.44 5.74
C MET A 133 4.94 2.46 5.81
N VAL A 134 5.08 1.49 6.71
CA VAL A 134 4.02 0.54 7.05
C VAL A 134 3.76 0.62 8.54
N ARG A 135 2.51 0.88 8.93
CA ARG A 135 2.10 0.88 10.33
C ARG A 135 0.75 0.21 10.52
N ARG A 136 0.52 -0.31 11.71
CA ARG A 136 -0.82 -0.72 12.14
C ARG A 136 -1.67 0.52 12.43
N ARG A 137 -2.98 0.39 12.30
CA ARG A 137 -3.92 1.50 12.56
C ARG A 137 -3.84 2.05 13.98
N ASN A 138 -3.52 1.18 14.93
CA ASN A 138 -3.42 1.51 16.35
C ASN A 138 -2.04 2.02 16.77
N ASP A 139 -1.08 2.12 15.85
CA ASP A 139 0.21 2.73 16.13
C ASP A 139 0.02 4.26 16.34
N PRO A 140 0.43 4.82 17.49
CA PRO A 140 0.27 6.25 17.76
C PRO A 140 1.07 7.14 16.78
N LEU A 141 2.09 6.62 16.12
CA LEU A 141 2.87 7.34 15.11
C LEU A 141 2.15 7.38 13.77
N PHE A 142 1.24 6.43 13.49
CA PHE A 142 0.46 6.43 12.25
C PHE A 142 -0.30 7.74 12.06
N GLU A 143 -1.06 8.17 13.07
CA GLU A 143 -1.83 9.42 13.00
C GLU A 143 -0.94 10.66 12.87
N LYS A 144 0.25 10.65 13.50
CA LYS A 144 1.23 11.73 13.37
C LYS A 144 1.78 11.83 11.94
N ASP A 145 2.02 10.69 11.30
CA ASP A 145 2.52 10.66 9.92
C ASP A 145 1.47 11.15 8.91
N LEU A 146 0.17 10.92 9.18
CA LEU A 146 -0.92 11.38 8.30
C LEU A 146 -0.93 12.91 8.09
N ALA A 147 -0.35 13.69 9.02
CA ALA A 147 -0.26 15.14 8.90
C ALA A 147 0.69 15.61 7.77
N ALA A 148 1.64 14.78 7.35
CA ALA A 148 2.60 15.07 6.29
C ALA A 148 2.53 14.06 5.14
N LEU A 149 1.35 13.49 4.91
CA LEU A 149 1.14 12.43 3.93
C LEU A 149 1.42 12.89 2.50
N GLU A 150 2.05 12.01 1.72
CA GLU A 150 2.30 12.17 0.29
C GLU A 150 1.66 11.04 -0.51
N GLY A 151 0.69 11.39 -1.35
CA GLY A 151 -0.01 10.44 -2.21
C GLY A 151 -1.12 9.66 -1.52
N ARG A 152 -1.22 8.36 -1.81
CA ARG A 152 -2.33 7.49 -1.37
C ARG A 152 -1.93 6.64 -0.17
N VAL A 153 -2.94 6.21 0.56
CA VAL A 153 -2.82 5.19 1.62
C VAL A 153 -3.40 3.89 1.09
N PHE A 154 -2.70 2.79 1.36
CA PHE A 154 -3.13 1.44 1.04
C PHE A 154 -3.32 0.65 2.32
N ALA A 155 -4.39 -0.12 2.42
CA ALA A 155 -4.57 -1.12 3.46
C ALA A 155 -4.18 -2.50 2.91
N VAL A 156 -3.51 -3.32 3.69
CA VAL A 156 -3.06 -4.65 3.29
C VAL A 156 -3.71 -5.70 4.18
N ARG A 157 -4.38 -6.65 3.53
CA ARG A 157 -4.84 -7.88 4.17
C ARG A 157 -3.88 -9.00 3.81
N MET A 158 -3.38 -9.68 4.83
CA MET A 158 -2.52 -10.84 4.71
C MET A 158 -3.32 -12.08 5.11
N THR A 159 -3.25 -13.11 4.28
CA THR A 159 -3.91 -14.39 4.49
C THR A 159 -2.92 -15.52 4.23
N GLN A 160 -2.74 -16.44 5.17
CA GLN A 160 -1.81 -17.55 5.01
C GLN A 160 -2.19 -18.43 3.81
N LEU A 161 -1.17 -18.89 3.10
CA LEU A 161 -1.27 -19.94 2.10
C LEU A 161 -0.92 -21.29 2.73
N VAL A 162 -1.83 -22.24 2.65
CA VAL A 162 -1.67 -23.61 3.18
C VAL A 162 -1.74 -24.63 2.05
N PHE A 163 -0.97 -25.71 2.15
CA PHE A 163 -0.97 -26.75 1.13
C PHE A 163 -2.27 -27.56 1.22
N ASN A 164 -2.99 -27.63 0.11
CA ASN A 164 -4.23 -28.39 -0.01
C ASN A 164 -4.31 -29.01 -1.41
N THR A 165 -4.50 -30.33 -1.49
CA THR A 165 -4.69 -31.05 -2.76
C THR A 165 -3.61 -30.77 -3.82
N GLY A 166 -2.34 -30.69 -3.43
CA GLY A 166 -1.22 -30.52 -4.38
C GLY A 166 -0.87 -29.07 -4.72
N GLN A 167 -1.52 -28.08 -4.12
CA GLN A 167 -1.28 -26.66 -4.38
C GLN A 167 -1.42 -25.81 -3.11
N LEU A 168 -0.86 -24.60 -3.12
CA LEU A 168 -1.07 -23.62 -2.06
C LEU A 168 -2.39 -22.89 -2.27
N THR A 169 -3.24 -22.89 -1.24
CA THR A 169 -4.54 -22.21 -1.25
C THR A 169 -4.69 -21.29 -0.04
N LEU A 170 -5.51 -20.26 -0.17
CA LEU A 170 -5.80 -19.36 0.95
C LEU A 170 -6.53 -20.14 2.05
N THR A 171 -6.04 -19.99 3.28
CA THR A 171 -6.75 -20.52 4.44
C THR A 171 -8.05 -19.74 4.67
N THR A 172 -9.05 -20.39 5.27
CA THR A 172 -10.27 -19.74 5.77
C THR A 172 -10.27 -19.59 7.30
N ASP A 173 -9.21 -20.06 7.94
CA ASP A 173 -9.02 -20.00 9.38
C ASP A 173 -8.49 -18.63 9.83
N GLU A 174 -8.70 -18.33 11.11
CA GLU A 174 -8.26 -17.06 11.73
C GLU A 174 -6.94 -17.22 12.50
N VAL A 175 -6.32 -18.40 12.39
CA VAL A 175 -5.06 -18.76 13.05
C VAL A 175 -4.09 -19.33 12.03
N ILE A 176 -2.80 -19.12 12.26
CA ILE A 176 -1.77 -19.73 11.42
C ILE A 176 -1.77 -21.25 11.64
N LYS A 177 -1.84 -21.99 10.53
CA LYS A 177 -1.79 -23.45 10.50
C LYS A 177 -0.44 -23.96 10.04
N ASP A 178 -0.12 -25.18 10.42
CA ASP A 178 0.94 -25.92 9.73
C ASP A 178 0.56 -26.11 8.25
N PRO A 179 1.42 -25.69 7.30
CA PRO A 179 1.14 -25.88 5.89
C PRO A 179 1.32 -27.32 5.41
N SER A 180 1.97 -28.24 6.17
CA SER A 180 2.20 -29.64 5.78
C SER A 180 1.80 -30.68 6.85
N PRO A 181 0.53 -30.67 7.32
CA PRO A 181 0.09 -31.51 8.42
C PRO A 181 0.27 -32.99 8.09
N GLY A 182 1.20 -33.67 8.79
CA GLY A 182 1.49 -35.09 8.61
C GLY A 182 2.91 -35.46 8.17
N ASN A 183 3.76 -34.49 7.84
CA ASN A 183 5.23 -34.70 7.77
C ASN A 183 5.93 -34.51 9.12
N ASP A 184 5.15 -34.17 10.15
CA ASP A 184 5.58 -34.01 11.51
C ASP A 184 6.09 -35.31 12.14
N PRO A 185 7.23 -35.28 12.86
CA PRO A 185 7.58 -36.36 13.77
C PRO A 185 6.41 -36.76 14.69
N PRO A 186 6.26 -38.05 15.05
CA PRO A 186 5.22 -38.47 15.99
C PRO A 186 5.30 -37.66 17.30
N GLY A 187 4.26 -36.88 17.62
CA GLY A 187 4.19 -36.03 18.82
C GLY A 187 4.40 -34.52 18.59
N THR A 188 4.66 -34.07 17.36
CA THR A 188 4.76 -32.63 17.02
C THR A 188 3.56 -32.08 16.26
N VAL A 189 2.42 -32.79 16.28
CA VAL A 189 1.16 -32.28 15.73
C VAL A 189 0.80 -31.02 16.49
N LEU A 190 1.02 -29.86 15.86
CA LEU A 190 0.47 -28.61 16.37
C LEU A 190 -1.04 -28.74 16.29
N PRO A 191 -1.78 -28.65 17.40
CA PRO A 191 -3.18 -28.33 17.29
C PRO A 191 -3.25 -26.99 16.55
N ALA A 192 -3.98 -26.95 15.44
CA ALA A 192 -4.26 -25.71 14.73
C ALA A 192 -4.67 -24.63 15.75
N GLY A 193 -3.91 -23.54 15.84
CA GLY A 193 -4.23 -22.42 16.73
C GLY A 193 -3.65 -22.40 18.14
N THR A 194 -2.58 -23.13 18.48
CA THR A 194 -1.92 -23.01 19.82
C THR A 194 -0.77 -22.00 19.92
N GLY A 195 -0.84 -20.93 19.12
CA GLY A 195 -0.39 -19.58 19.46
C GLY A 195 1.05 -19.42 19.95
N ALA A 196 2.00 -19.34 19.02
CA ALA A 196 3.26 -18.60 19.15
C ALA A 196 4.12 -18.89 17.92
N ALA A 197 4.77 -17.86 17.38
CA ALA A 197 5.67 -18.01 16.24
C ALA A 197 6.81 -19.01 16.51
N GLY A 198 7.32 -19.08 17.75
CA GLY A 198 8.34 -20.06 18.14
C GLY A 198 7.93 -21.53 17.94
N ARG A 199 6.63 -21.85 17.98
CA ARG A 199 6.09 -23.20 17.80
C ARG A 199 5.76 -23.55 16.35
N TYR A 200 5.77 -22.59 15.44
CA TYR A 200 5.49 -22.86 14.02
C TYR A 200 6.59 -23.75 13.43
N PRO A 201 6.29 -24.87 12.78
CA PRO A 201 7.28 -25.92 12.54
C PRO A 201 8.18 -25.60 11.34
N GLU A 202 7.68 -24.78 10.41
CA GLU A 202 8.36 -24.45 9.17
C GLU A 202 9.25 -23.22 9.30
N ALA A 203 10.27 -23.14 8.45
CA ALA A 203 11.14 -21.98 8.36
C ALA A 203 10.48 -20.79 7.63
N VAL A 204 9.37 -21.02 6.93
CA VAL A 204 8.73 -20.04 6.04
C VAL A 204 7.22 -20.03 6.23
N ILE A 205 6.65 -18.83 6.31
CA ILE A 205 5.20 -18.61 6.23
C ILE A 205 4.92 -18.02 4.85
N ALA A 206 4.28 -18.80 3.98
CA ALA A 206 3.75 -18.30 2.72
C ALA A 206 2.39 -17.64 2.98
N PHE A 207 2.16 -16.46 2.40
CA PHE A 207 0.90 -15.73 2.54
C PHE A 207 0.60 -14.93 1.27
N SER A 208 -0.67 -14.62 1.08
CA SER A 208 -1.13 -13.70 0.06
C SER A 208 -1.38 -12.34 0.71
N ALA A 209 -0.78 -11.29 0.13
CA ALA A 209 -1.00 -9.91 0.50
C ALA A 209 -1.92 -9.25 -0.55
N GLU A 210 -3.13 -8.89 -0.11
CA GLU A 210 -4.13 -8.17 -0.88
C GLU A 210 -4.05 -6.67 -0.55
N PHE A 211 -3.80 -5.83 -1.56
CA PHE A 211 -3.61 -4.38 -1.38
C PHE A 211 -4.87 -3.62 -1.80
N PHE A 212 -5.43 -2.84 -0.89
CA PHE A 212 -6.65 -2.07 -1.10
C PHE A 212 -6.35 -0.57 -1.05
N GLY A 213 -6.82 0.18 -2.03
CA GLY A 213 -6.76 1.64 -1.97
C GLY A 213 -7.73 2.16 -0.92
N VAL A 214 -7.23 2.97 0.02
CA VAL A 214 -8.09 3.63 1.00
C VAL A 214 -8.76 4.85 0.34
N PRO A 215 -10.10 5.00 0.45
CA PRO A 215 -10.82 6.06 -0.26
C PRO A 215 -10.56 7.47 0.31
N SER A 216 -10.11 7.58 1.55
CA SER A 216 -9.82 8.86 2.20
C SER A 216 -8.58 8.76 3.07
N THR A 217 -7.72 9.77 2.97
CA THR A 217 -6.53 9.93 3.78
C THR A 217 -6.76 10.82 5.01
N ALA A 218 -8.01 11.29 5.21
CA ALA A 218 -8.35 12.15 6.32
C ALA A 218 -8.09 11.43 7.67
N PRO A 219 -7.39 12.06 8.63
CA PRO A 219 -7.14 11.44 9.93
C PRO A 219 -8.42 10.97 10.64
N ALA A 220 -9.52 11.74 10.54
CA ALA A 220 -10.81 11.35 11.11
C ALA A 220 -11.41 10.05 10.52
N TYR A 221 -11.03 9.70 9.29
CA TYR A 221 -11.41 8.44 8.65
C TYR A 221 -10.51 7.29 9.11
N LEU A 222 -9.20 7.53 9.10
CA LEU A 222 -8.16 6.51 9.29
C LEU A 222 -7.81 6.19 10.74
N LYS A 223 -7.94 7.14 11.68
CA LYS A 223 -7.60 6.92 13.09
C LYS A 223 -8.36 5.75 13.71
N THR A 224 -7.85 5.20 14.80
CA THR A 224 -8.57 4.17 15.56
C THR A 224 -9.93 4.69 16.02
N GLY A 225 -11.00 3.91 15.83
CA GLY A 225 -12.38 4.35 16.04
C GLY A 225 -12.95 5.30 14.97
N GLY A 226 -12.17 5.65 13.95
CA GLY A 226 -12.63 6.38 12.77
C GLY A 226 -13.49 5.54 11.82
N LYS A 227 -13.98 6.17 10.75
CA LYS A 227 -14.94 5.57 9.80
C LYS A 227 -14.37 4.46 8.90
N PHE A 228 -13.06 4.25 8.85
CA PHE A 228 -12.48 3.14 8.11
C PHE A 228 -12.91 1.79 8.73
N ASP A 229 -13.40 0.89 7.89
CA ASP A 229 -13.91 -0.42 8.27
C ASP A 229 -13.18 -1.50 7.46
N PRO A 230 -12.24 -2.26 8.08
CA PRO A 230 -11.41 -3.23 7.36
C PRO A 230 -12.20 -4.45 6.86
N THR A 231 -13.41 -4.69 7.38
CA THR A 231 -14.27 -5.80 6.96
C THR A 231 -14.99 -5.51 5.62
N LYS A 232 -15.10 -4.23 5.24
CA LYS A 232 -15.81 -3.81 4.02
C LYS A 232 -14.93 -3.76 2.77
N LEU A 233 -13.65 -4.14 2.88
CA LEU A 233 -12.74 -4.23 1.74
C LEU A 233 -13.02 -5.50 0.92
N LYS A 234 -13.46 -5.30 -0.33
CA LYS A 234 -13.90 -6.38 -1.24
C LYS A 234 -13.03 -6.56 -2.48
N SER A 235 -12.47 -5.48 -3.02
CA SER A 235 -11.77 -5.51 -4.31
C SER A 235 -10.34 -4.97 -4.14
N PRO A 236 -9.33 -5.84 -4.05
CA PRO A 236 -7.95 -5.39 -4.03
C PRO A 236 -7.56 -4.79 -5.37
N ILE A 237 -6.68 -3.80 -5.35
CA ILE A 237 -6.08 -3.20 -6.55
C ILE A 237 -5.13 -4.20 -7.20
N PHE A 238 -4.38 -4.93 -6.37
CA PHE A 238 -3.55 -6.05 -6.78
C PHE A 238 -3.30 -6.98 -5.58
N THR A 239 -2.80 -8.17 -5.89
CA THR A 239 -2.47 -9.20 -4.91
C THR A 239 -1.07 -9.75 -5.22
N ARG A 240 -0.28 -10.04 -4.18
CA ARG A 240 1.03 -10.68 -4.30
C ARG A 240 1.14 -11.83 -3.31
N ASN A 241 1.65 -12.97 -3.78
CA ASN A 241 2.07 -14.04 -2.88
C ASN A 241 3.48 -13.72 -2.39
N LEU A 242 3.64 -13.64 -1.08
CA LEU A 242 4.88 -13.28 -0.39
C LEU A 242 5.20 -14.37 0.64
N ALA A 243 6.41 -14.30 1.19
CA ALA A 243 6.83 -15.23 2.22
C ALA A 243 7.75 -14.54 3.24
N VAL A 244 7.54 -14.81 4.53
CA VAL A 244 8.48 -14.41 5.57
C VAL A 244 9.25 -15.63 6.07
N ARG A 245 10.54 -15.46 6.28
CA ARG A 245 11.49 -16.50 6.70
C ARG A 245 11.98 -16.21 8.13
N ARG A 246 12.29 -17.27 8.88
CA ARG A 246 12.99 -17.18 10.17
C ARG A 246 14.42 -16.66 10.01
#